data_AF-A0A1C5SVP9-F1
#
_entry.id   AF-A0A1C5SVP9-F1
#
_cell.length_a   1.000
_cell.length_b   1.000
_cell.length_c   1.000
_cell.angle_alpha   90.00
_cell.angle_beta   90.00
_cell.angle_gamma   90.00
#
_symmetry.space_group_name_H-M   'P 1'
#
loop_
_entity.id
_entity.type
_entity.pdbx_description
1 polymer ?
#
loop_
_entity_poly.entity_id
_entity_poly.type
_entity_poly.pdbx_seq_one_letter_code
_entity_poly.pdbx_strand_id
1 'polypeptide(L)'
;MENMNKELQEDRRKNHYVVETKRDTKLMLTFIEFKNRVEHPAATVYMIAMGVMLIGLMYKQADSIAMVGKVIGYIFGMVLVLMGLFRKYISVYLMKSNPQVNVDEEITYLFGNTGIRADKQQEGTEEHLANYKEVYCVWEDEADFYLGMNNDDLIVLQKANFTTGEASLFKDFILEKSGAKYIWKPAKFVNVCKNAVLKAKIRATQMQMAADQDNKEEK
;
A
#
# COMPACT_ATOMS: atom_id res chain seq x y z
N MET A 1 22.01 35.94 22.72
CA MET A 1 20.69 35.64 22.12
C MET A 1 20.81 34.95 20.76
N GLU A 2 21.81 35.25 19.95
CA GLU A 2 21.99 34.64 18.62
C GLU A 2 22.35 33.13 18.66
N ASN A 3 23.24 32.70 19.57
CA ASN A 3 23.59 31.28 19.73
C ASN A 3 22.43 30.42 20.26
N MET A 4 21.63 30.94 21.20
CA MET A 4 20.48 30.24 21.76
C MET A 4 19.36 30.04 20.71
N ASN A 5 19.20 30.99 19.79
CA ASN A 5 18.28 30.84 18.65
C ASN A 5 18.80 29.85 17.61
N LYS A 6 20.12 29.78 17.38
CA LYS A 6 20.73 28.78 16.48
C LYS A 6 20.60 27.37 17.04
N GLU A 7 20.90 27.16 18.32
CA GLU A 7 20.73 25.86 18.99
C GLU A 7 19.26 25.41 19.01
N LEU A 8 18.32 26.33 19.27
CA LEU A 8 16.89 26.02 19.20
C LEU A 8 16.42 25.68 17.77
N GLN A 9 17.00 26.33 16.74
CA GLN A 9 16.68 26.02 15.35
C GLN A 9 17.30 24.70 14.91
N GLU A 10 18.52 24.38 15.33
CA GLU A 10 19.17 23.09 15.10
C GLU A 10 18.39 21.95 15.78
N ASP A 11 17.95 22.13 17.02
CA ASP A 11 17.17 21.12 17.74
C ASP A 11 15.76 20.92 17.13
N ARG A 12 15.15 21.98 16.59
CA ARG A 12 13.89 21.86 15.81
C ARG A 12 14.08 21.13 14.49
N ARG A 13 15.23 21.28 13.84
CA ARG A 13 15.56 20.57 12.60
C ARG A 13 16.14 19.18 12.81
N LYS A 14 16.48 18.80 14.05
CA LYS A 14 16.99 17.47 14.37
C LYS A 14 16.03 16.38 13.89
N ASN A 15 16.54 15.50 13.05
CA ASN A 15 15.83 14.35 12.50
C ASN A 15 16.02 13.15 13.42
N HIS A 16 14.92 12.51 13.82
CA HIS A 16 14.95 11.26 14.56
C HIS A 16 15.08 10.06 13.63
N TYR A 17 14.44 10.15 12.45
CA TYR A 17 14.54 9.15 11.41
C TYR A 17 14.84 9.79 10.07
N VAL A 18 15.70 9.11 9.30
CA VAL A 18 16.07 9.50 7.94
C VAL A 18 15.93 8.26 7.08
N VAL A 19 15.18 8.39 5.99
CA VAL A 19 14.89 7.27 5.07
C VAL A 19 15.20 7.69 3.65
N GLU A 20 16.14 7.00 3.02
CA GLU A 20 16.49 7.24 1.63
C GLU A 20 15.58 6.43 0.71
N THR A 21 14.93 7.10 -0.23
CA THR A 21 13.98 6.49 -1.15
C THR A 21 14.31 6.86 -2.58
N LYS A 22 14.59 5.85 -3.40
CA LYS A 22 14.77 6.02 -4.83
C LYS A 22 13.47 5.71 -5.54
N ARG A 23 12.92 6.67 -6.30
CA ARG A 23 11.70 6.47 -7.10
C ARG A 23 12.01 5.69 -8.39
N ASP A 24 12.46 4.46 -8.21
CA ASP A 24 12.69 3.53 -9.30
C ASP A 24 11.40 2.80 -9.73
N THR A 25 11.48 2.05 -10.81
CA THR A 25 10.36 1.25 -11.32
C THR A 25 9.82 0.26 -10.27
N LYS A 26 10.70 -0.22 -9.38
CA LYS A 26 10.36 -1.21 -8.35
C LYS A 26 9.53 -0.58 -7.23
N LEU A 27 9.87 0.63 -6.80
CA LEU A 27 9.08 1.40 -5.84
C LEU A 27 7.72 1.77 -6.43
N MET A 28 7.67 2.18 -7.71
CA MET A 28 6.40 2.45 -8.39
C MET A 28 5.52 1.20 -8.47
N LEU A 29 6.09 0.04 -8.79
CA LEU A 29 5.39 -1.25 -8.75
C LEU A 29 4.86 -1.54 -7.34
N THR A 30 5.67 -1.33 -6.32
CA THR A 30 5.32 -1.58 -4.91
C THR A 30 4.16 -0.67 -4.47
N PHE A 31 4.24 0.62 -4.80
CA PHE A 31 3.18 1.60 -4.58
C PHE A 31 1.86 1.17 -5.25
N ILE A 32 1.90 0.83 -6.54
CA ILE A 32 0.71 0.44 -7.30
C ILE A 32 0.12 -0.87 -6.78
N GLU A 33 0.97 -1.84 -6.44
CA GLU A 33 0.55 -3.13 -5.90
C GLU A 33 -0.13 -2.94 -4.54
N PHE A 34 0.43 -2.09 -3.68
CA PHE A 34 -0.17 -1.73 -2.40
C PHE A 34 -1.50 -0.98 -2.57
N LYS A 35 -1.54 0.07 -3.40
CA LYS A 35 -2.74 0.86 -3.66
C LYS A 35 -3.88 0.00 -4.20
N ASN A 36 -3.59 -0.84 -5.19
CA ASN A 36 -4.55 -1.83 -5.71
C ASN A 36 -5.04 -2.79 -4.61
N ARG A 37 -4.16 -3.24 -3.71
CA ARG A 37 -4.51 -4.12 -2.59
C ARG A 37 -5.38 -3.43 -1.55
N VAL A 38 -5.27 -2.11 -1.37
CA VAL A 38 -6.06 -1.29 -0.44
C VAL A 38 -7.40 -0.88 -1.01
N GLU A 39 -7.41 -0.24 -2.16
CA GLU A 39 -8.62 0.34 -2.75
C GLU A 39 -9.44 -0.71 -3.50
N HIS A 40 -8.78 -1.68 -4.12
CA HIS A 40 -9.41 -2.64 -5.04
C HIS A 40 -8.99 -4.10 -4.76
N PRO A 41 -9.14 -4.59 -3.52
CA PRO A 41 -8.55 -5.86 -3.07
C PRO A 41 -8.99 -7.08 -3.89
N ALA A 42 -10.20 -7.07 -4.45
CA ALA A 42 -10.76 -8.19 -5.20
C ALA A 42 -10.79 -7.98 -6.72
N ALA A 43 -10.50 -6.76 -7.21
CA ALA A 43 -10.72 -6.44 -8.62
C ALA A 43 -9.86 -7.29 -9.57
N THR A 44 -8.58 -7.51 -9.24
CA THR A 44 -7.70 -8.37 -10.05
C THR A 44 -8.18 -9.82 -10.05
N VAL A 45 -8.60 -10.34 -8.88
CA VAL A 45 -9.13 -11.70 -8.76
C VAL A 45 -10.42 -11.86 -9.56
N TYR A 46 -11.34 -10.88 -9.47
CA TYR A 46 -12.59 -10.90 -10.22
C TYR A 46 -12.37 -10.83 -11.73
N MET A 47 -11.45 -9.99 -12.22
CA MET A 47 -11.13 -9.95 -13.66
C MET A 47 -10.62 -11.30 -14.16
N ILE A 48 -9.70 -11.92 -13.44
CA ILE A 48 -9.16 -13.24 -13.80
C ILE A 48 -10.27 -14.29 -13.73
N ALA A 49 -11.05 -14.32 -12.65
CA ALA A 49 -12.13 -15.27 -12.46
C ALA A 49 -13.21 -15.16 -13.55
N MET A 50 -13.63 -13.94 -13.90
CA MET A 50 -14.59 -13.70 -14.98
C MET A 50 -14.01 -14.13 -16.34
N GLY A 51 -12.73 -13.84 -16.62
CA GLY A 51 -12.08 -14.27 -17.84
C GLY A 51 -12.03 -15.81 -17.96
N VAL A 52 -11.63 -16.50 -16.89
CA VAL A 52 -11.62 -17.98 -16.83
C VAL A 52 -13.03 -18.55 -16.95
N MET A 53 -14.02 -17.94 -16.30
CA MET A 53 -15.42 -18.37 -16.38
C MET A 53 -15.95 -18.26 -17.80
N LEU A 54 -15.67 -17.16 -18.51
CA LEU A 54 -16.06 -16.97 -19.91
C LEU A 54 -15.44 -18.03 -20.82
N ILE A 55 -14.15 -18.31 -20.66
CA ILE A 55 -13.47 -19.38 -21.40
C ILE A 55 -14.12 -20.74 -21.10
N GLY A 56 -14.41 -21.03 -19.83
CA GLY A 56 -15.05 -22.27 -19.41
C GLY A 56 -16.47 -22.44 -19.94
N LEU A 57 -17.24 -21.35 -20.03
CA LEU A 57 -18.59 -21.36 -20.63
C LEU A 57 -18.53 -21.69 -22.12
N MET A 58 -17.60 -21.08 -22.86
CA MET A 58 -17.42 -21.37 -24.29
C MET A 58 -16.98 -22.82 -24.53
N TYR A 59 -16.23 -23.41 -23.60
CA TYR A 59 -15.84 -24.83 -23.66
C TYR A 59 -17.02 -25.77 -23.38
N LYS A 60 -17.85 -25.49 -22.37
CA LYS A 60 -19.00 -26.36 -22.01
C LYS A 60 -20.18 -26.27 -22.97
N GLN A 61 -20.40 -25.11 -23.59
CA GLN A 61 -21.50 -24.88 -24.54
C GLN A 61 -21.02 -25.03 -26.00
N ALA A 62 -20.14 -26.01 -26.22
CA ALA A 62 -19.50 -26.27 -27.51
C ALA A 62 -20.48 -26.61 -28.65
N ASP A 63 -21.73 -26.95 -28.38
CA ASP A 63 -22.70 -27.33 -29.42
C ASP A 63 -23.87 -26.34 -29.57
N SER A 64 -24.14 -25.49 -28.57
CA SER A 64 -25.28 -24.56 -28.58
C SER A 64 -24.96 -23.16 -29.10
N ILE A 65 -23.68 -22.77 -29.11
CA ILE A 65 -23.23 -21.43 -29.54
C ILE A 65 -22.66 -21.49 -30.96
N ALA A 66 -23.03 -20.53 -31.81
CA ALA A 66 -22.42 -20.38 -33.14
C ALA A 66 -20.88 -20.26 -33.04
N MET A 67 -20.14 -20.85 -33.98
CA MET A 67 -18.67 -20.89 -33.96
C MET A 67 -18.05 -19.49 -33.82
N VAL A 68 -18.62 -18.48 -34.47
CA VAL A 68 -18.20 -17.08 -34.37
C VAL A 68 -18.33 -16.53 -32.94
N GLY A 69 -19.44 -16.84 -32.26
CA GLY A 69 -19.67 -16.42 -30.87
C GLY A 69 -18.65 -17.03 -29.90
N LYS A 70 -18.23 -18.28 -30.14
CA LYS A 70 -17.20 -18.95 -29.33
C LYS A 70 -15.84 -18.28 -29.46
N VAL A 71 -15.43 -17.97 -30.69
CA VAL A 71 -14.14 -17.31 -30.96
C VAL A 71 -14.10 -15.95 -30.25
N ILE A 72 -15.16 -15.16 -30.35
CA ILE A 72 -15.27 -13.88 -29.63
C ILE A 72 -15.19 -14.08 -28.11
N GLY A 73 -15.92 -15.06 -27.57
CA GLY A 73 -15.91 -15.38 -26.15
C GLY A 73 -14.53 -15.79 -25.62
N TYR A 74 -13.80 -16.63 -26.37
CA TYR A 74 -12.42 -17.00 -26.02
C TYR A 74 -11.47 -15.81 -26.04
N ILE A 75 -11.57 -14.95 -27.06
CA ILE A 75 -10.74 -13.74 -27.17
C ILE A 75 -11.01 -12.82 -25.98
N PHE A 76 -12.27 -12.51 -25.71
CA PHE A 76 -12.64 -11.64 -24.58
C PHE A 76 -12.23 -12.22 -23.23
N GLY A 77 -12.45 -13.52 -23.01
CA GLY A 77 -12.04 -14.20 -21.79
C GLY A 77 -10.52 -14.17 -21.60
N MET A 78 -9.75 -14.42 -22.67
CA MET A 78 -8.29 -14.35 -22.63
C MET A 78 -7.80 -12.92 -22.36
N VAL A 79 -8.39 -11.91 -23.00
CA VAL A 79 -8.06 -10.50 -22.77
C VAL A 79 -8.29 -10.11 -21.31
N LEU A 80 -9.40 -10.53 -20.69
CA LEU A 80 -9.67 -10.23 -19.28
C LEU A 80 -8.64 -10.86 -18.33
N VAL A 81 -8.23 -12.11 -18.61
CA VAL A 81 -7.17 -12.77 -17.83
C VAL A 81 -5.85 -12.00 -17.98
N LEU A 82 -5.46 -11.64 -19.21
CA LEU A 82 -4.25 -10.88 -19.47
C LEU A 82 -4.30 -9.49 -18.79
N MET A 83 -5.41 -8.76 -18.89
CA MET A 83 -5.58 -7.48 -18.21
C MET A 83 -5.45 -7.62 -16.69
N GLY A 84 -5.99 -8.68 -16.10
CA GLY A 84 -5.82 -8.98 -14.68
C GLY A 84 -4.35 -9.22 -14.30
N LEU A 85 -3.65 -10.07 -15.05
CA LEU A 85 -2.25 -10.42 -14.78
C LEU A 85 -1.29 -9.24 -14.99
N PHE A 86 -1.49 -8.45 -16.04
CA PHE A 86 -0.61 -7.34 -16.41
C PHE A 86 -1.03 -5.99 -15.83
N ARG A 87 -2.14 -5.91 -15.09
CA ARG A 87 -2.69 -4.67 -14.53
C ARG A 87 -1.63 -3.77 -13.90
N LYS A 88 -0.76 -4.33 -13.05
CA LYS A 88 0.27 -3.57 -12.34
C LYS A 88 1.31 -2.94 -13.27
N TYR A 89 1.71 -3.68 -14.31
CA TYR A 89 2.66 -3.18 -15.31
C TYR A 89 2.04 -2.08 -16.17
N ILE A 90 0.76 -2.24 -16.54
CA ILE A 90 0.00 -1.22 -17.26
C ILE A 90 -0.09 0.07 -16.44
N SER A 91 -0.42 -0.03 -15.14
CA SER A 91 -0.48 1.13 -14.26
C SER A 91 0.88 1.83 -14.11
N VAL A 92 1.99 1.09 -14.01
CA VAL A 92 3.33 1.69 -13.95
C VAL A 92 3.67 2.39 -15.25
N TYR A 93 3.37 1.75 -16.39
CA TYR A 93 3.59 2.35 -17.71
C TYR A 93 2.85 3.68 -17.84
N LEU A 94 1.56 3.71 -17.52
CA LEU A 94 0.75 4.94 -17.54
C LEU A 94 1.29 6.01 -16.58
N MET A 95 1.75 5.61 -15.39
CA MET A 95 2.33 6.53 -14.41
C MET A 95 3.64 7.14 -14.90
N LYS A 96 4.51 6.36 -15.54
CA LYS A 96 5.76 6.84 -16.14
C LYS A 96 5.53 7.78 -17.33
N SER A 97 4.41 7.62 -18.04
CA SER A 97 4.05 8.51 -19.14
C SER A 97 3.45 9.85 -18.68
N ASN A 98 3.19 10.02 -17.38
CA ASN A 98 2.70 11.29 -16.84
C ASN A 98 3.87 12.27 -16.64
N PRO A 99 3.86 13.46 -17.26
CA PRO A 99 4.95 14.44 -17.13
C PRO A 99 5.16 14.98 -15.72
N GLN A 100 4.24 14.75 -14.78
CA GLN A 100 4.39 15.11 -13.36
C GLN A 100 5.19 14.08 -12.55
N VAL A 101 5.56 12.93 -13.13
CA VAL A 101 6.26 11.86 -12.43
C VAL A 101 7.72 11.84 -12.85
N ASN A 102 8.58 12.40 -12.00
CA ASN A 102 10.03 12.30 -12.16
C ASN A 102 10.47 10.86 -11.79
N VAL A 103 10.86 10.09 -12.81
CA VAL A 103 11.43 8.74 -12.66
C VAL A 103 12.90 8.87 -12.27
N ASP A 104 13.38 7.99 -11.40
CA ASP A 104 14.77 7.95 -10.89
C ASP A 104 15.16 9.15 -10.00
N GLU A 105 14.18 9.82 -9.42
CA GLU A 105 14.38 10.83 -8.39
C GLU A 105 14.77 10.18 -7.05
N GLU A 106 15.82 10.68 -6.41
CA GLU A 106 16.26 10.27 -5.08
C GLU A 106 15.75 11.26 -4.05
N ILE A 107 14.88 10.77 -3.16
CA ILE A 107 14.17 11.55 -2.15
C ILE A 107 14.57 11.03 -0.79
N THR A 108 15.08 11.91 0.06
CA THR A 108 15.39 11.60 1.46
C THR A 108 14.27 12.13 2.33
N TYR A 109 13.51 11.23 2.96
CA TYR A 109 12.47 11.62 3.91
C TYR A 109 13.08 11.83 5.30
N LEU A 110 12.82 13.00 5.86
CA LEU A 110 13.34 13.47 7.14
C LEU A 110 12.18 13.57 8.13
N PHE A 111 12.24 12.78 9.20
CA PHE A 111 11.25 12.75 10.25
C PHE A 111 11.80 13.45 11.49
N GLY A 112 11.51 14.74 11.58
CA GLY A 112 12.00 15.61 12.66
C GLY A 112 10.96 15.87 13.75
N ASN A 113 11.28 16.81 14.63
CA ASN A 113 10.37 17.22 15.71
C ASN A 113 9.09 17.92 15.21
N THR A 114 9.18 18.65 14.10
CA THR A 114 8.10 19.52 13.61
C THR A 114 7.20 18.89 12.57
N GLY A 115 7.64 17.83 11.88
CA GLY A 115 6.88 17.19 10.81
C GLY A 115 7.75 16.36 9.89
N ILE A 116 7.18 16.01 8.75
CA ILE A 116 7.80 15.22 7.69
C ILE A 116 8.32 16.18 6.62
N ARG A 117 9.61 16.10 6.32
CA ARG A 117 10.26 16.88 5.25
C ARG A 117 10.81 15.93 4.21
N ALA A 118 10.90 16.37 2.97
CA ALA A 118 11.63 15.67 1.92
C ALA A 118 12.75 16.55 1.39
N ASP A 119 13.92 15.95 1.29
CA ASP A 119 15.06 16.53 0.60
C ASP A 119 15.23 15.82 -0.74
N LYS A 120 15.06 16.57 -1.82
CA LYS A 120 15.30 16.10 -3.18
C LYS A 120 16.74 16.42 -3.55
N GLN A 121 17.60 15.40 -3.51
CA GLN A 121 19.04 15.59 -3.74
C GLN A 121 19.37 16.22 -5.11
N GLN A 122 18.52 16.00 -6.11
CA GLN A 122 18.72 16.55 -7.47
C GLN A 122 18.35 18.03 -7.60
N GLU A 123 17.40 18.52 -6.80
CA GLU A 123 16.95 19.92 -6.81
C GLU A 123 17.64 20.76 -5.72
N GLY A 124 18.27 20.11 -4.73
CA GLY A 124 18.93 20.76 -3.60
C GLY A 124 17.96 21.51 -2.69
N THR A 125 16.68 21.13 -2.72
CA THR A 125 15.58 21.78 -2.00
C THR A 125 15.02 20.85 -0.92
N GLU A 126 15.04 21.34 0.32
CA GLU A 126 14.34 20.75 1.46
C GLU A 126 12.91 21.32 1.51
N GLU A 127 11.93 20.49 1.22
CA GLU A 127 10.51 20.87 1.23
C GLU A 127 9.82 20.27 2.47
N HIS A 128 9.05 21.11 3.18
CA HIS A 128 8.16 20.62 4.21
C HIS A 128 6.97 19.92 3.55
N LEU A 129 6.85 18.61 3.76
CA LEU A 129 5.87 17.80 3.06
C LEU A 129 4.53 17.80 3.79
N ALA A 130 4.57 17.60 5.11
CA ALA A 130 3.36 17.50 5.91
C ALA A 130 3.65 17.54 7.42
N ASN A 131 2.63 17.92 8.19
CA ASN A 131 2.62 17.71 9.63
C ASN A 131 2.21 16.27 9.98
N TYR A 132 2.62 15.78 11.14
CA TYR A 132 2.27 14.41 11.58
C TYR A 132 0.75 14.17 11.70
N LYS A 133 -0.04 15.19 12.03
CA LYS A 133 -1.51 15.10 12.10
C LYS A 133 -2.18 14.88 10.75
N GLU A 134 -1.45 15.09 9.65
CA GLU A 134 -1.95 14.86 8.30
C GLU A 134 -1.80 13.39 7.89
N VAL A 135 -1.07 12.58 8.66
CA VAL A 135 -1.01 11.13 8.49
C VAL A 135 -2.29 10.53 9.10
N TYR A 136 -3.19 9.99 8.26
CA TYR A 136 -4.43 9.36 8.75
C TYR A 136 -4.28 7.87 9.02
N CYS A 137 -3.40 7.20 8.28
CA CYS A 137 -3.21 5.75 8.39
C CYS A 137 -1.76 5.37 8.12
N VAL A 138 -1.28 4.41 8.91
CA VAL A 138 0.02 3.77 8.74
C VAL A 138 -0.22 2.30 8.43
N TRP A 139 0.13 1.89 7.21
CA TRP A 139 0.18 0.47 6.88
C TRP A 139 1.61 -0.03 6.95
N GLU A 140 1.73 -1.32 7.24
CA GLU A 140 3.02 -1.99 7.32
C GLU A 140 2.90 -3.37 6.67
N ASP A 141 3.92 -3.73 5.90
CA ASP A 141 4.13 -5.11 5.45
C ASP A 141 5.53 -5.61 5.83
N GLU A 142 5.95 -6.73 5.27
CA GLU A 142 7.24 -7.35 5.62
C GLU A 142 8.46 -6.49 5.28
N ALA A 143 8.38 -5.64 4.24
CA ALA A 143 9.51 -4.89 3.71
C ALA A 143 9.37 -3.38 3.89
N ASP A 144 8.14 -2.87 3.92
CA ASP A 144 7.85 -1.46 3.73
C ASP A 144 6.84 -0.92 4.77
N PHE A 145 6.97 0.37 5.06
CA PHE A 145 5.94 1.18 5.70
C PHE A 145 5.26 2.07 4.64
N TYR A 146 3.95 2.25 4.80
CA TYR A 146 3.14 3.10 3.93
C TYR A 146 2.40 4.12 4.78
N LEU A 147 2.64 5.41 4.51
CA LEU A 147 1.97 6.51 5.22
C LEU A 147 0.91 7.12 4.31
N GLY A 148 -0.35 6.96 4.69
CA GLY A 148 -1.48 7.61 4.04
C GLY A 148 -1.65 9.03 4.58
N MET A 149 -1.60 10.00 3.68
CA MET A 149 -1.74 11.42 3.98
C MET A 149 -3.15 11.90 3.62
N ASN A 150 -3.67 12.89 4.34
CA ASN A 150 -5.01 13.43 4.11
C ASN A 150 -5.23 14.03 2.71
N ASN A 151 -4.16 14.36 1.99
CA ASN A 151 -4.22 14.90 0.63
C ASN A 151 -4.24 13.79 -0.45
N ASP A 152 -4.66 12.57 -0.09
CA ASP A 152 -4.63 11.37 -0.94
C ASP A 152 -3.23 10.93 -1.42
N ASP A 153 -2.17 11.51 -0.83
CA ASP A 153 -0.80 11.10 -1.05
C ASP A 153 -0.43 9.87 -0.21
N LEU A 154 0.44 9.03 -0.78
CA LEU A 154 0.95 7.83 -0.12
C LEU A 154 2.48 7.81 -0.19
N ILE A 155 3.11 7.89 0.98
CA ILE A 155 4.57 7.82 1.11
C ILE A 155 4.95 6.35 1.37
N VAL A 156 5.86 5.82 0.57
CA VAL A 156 6.38 4.44 0.71
C VAL A 156 7.80 4.50 1.24
N LEU A 157 8.05 3.85 2.37
CA LEU A 157 9.33 3.85 3.07
C LEU A 157 9.84 2.41 3.19
N GLN A 158 10.97 2.13 2.58
CA GLN A 158 11.59 0.80 2.66
C GLN A 158 12.32 0.65 3.98
N LYS A 159 12.02 -0.40 4.75
CA LYS A 159 12.65 -0.66 6.07
C LYS A 159 14.17 -0.84 5.97
N ALA A 160 14.65 -1.31 4.82
CA ALA A 160 16.07 -1.51 4.55
C ALA A 160 16.84 -0.19 4.33
N ASN A 161 16.16 0.93 4.08
CA ASN A 161 16.81 2.19 3.70
C ASN A 161 16.75 3.25 4.81
N PHE A 162 16.51 2.83 6.05
CA PHE A 162 16.64 3.70 7.22
C PHE A 162 18.12 3.94 7.48
N THR A 163 18.58 5.18 7.29
CA THR A 163 19.97 5.57 7.55
C THR A 163 20.16 6.14 8.96
N THR A 164 19.08 6.67 9.55
CA THR A 164 19.05 7.14 10.94
C THR A 164 17.78 6.62 11.63
N GLY A 165 17.94 6.20 12.90
CA GLY A 165 16.86 5.63 13.71
C GLY A 165 16.56 4.17 13.36
N GLU A 166 16.06 3.42 14.34
CA GLU A 166 15.77 1.99 14.16
C GLU A 166 14.40 1.79 13.49
N ALA A 167 14.37 1.13 12.33
CA ALA A 167 13.13 0.90 11.58
C ALA A 167 12.04 0.16 12.37
N SER A 168 12.42 -0.70 13.33
CA SER A 168 11.50 -1.44 14.21
C SER A 168 10.69 -0.50 15.13
N LEU A 169 11.31 0.59 15.59
CA LEU A 169 10.74 1.59 16.50
C LEU A 169 10.03 2.71 15.76
N PHE A 170 10.29 2.89 14.46
CA PHE A 170 9.67 3.93 13.63
C PHE A 170 8.14 3.88 13.69
N LYS A 171 7.56 2.68 13.72
CA LYS A 171 6.11 2.47 13.83
C LYS A 171 5.54 3.12 15.09
N ASP A 172 6.17 2.91 16.23
CA ASP A 172 5.67 3.47 17.49
C ASP A 172 5.85 5.00 17.52
N PHE A 173 6.98 5.50 17.00
CA PHE A 173 7.22 6.94 16.85
C PHE A 173 6.15 7.63 16.00
N ILE A 174 5.86 7.10 14.80
CA ILE A 174 4.91 7.75 13.89
C ILE A 174 3.49 7.71 14.46
N LEU A 175 3.11 6.62 15.12
CA LEU A 175 1.78 6.48 15.73
C LEU A 175 1.62 7.43 16.93
N GLU A 176 2.64 7.58 17.76
CA GLU A 176 2.62 8.52 18.90
C GLU A 176 2.46 9.97 18.41
N LYS A 177 3.15 10.35 17.33
CA LYS A 177 3.12 11.71 16.78
C LYS A 177 1.86 12.03 15.98
N SER A 178 1.33 11.05 15.24
CA SER A 178 0.18 11.26 14.33
C SER A 178 -1.17 10.96 14.97
N GLY A 179 -1.24 10.01 15.91
CA GLY A 179 -2.50 9.42 16.35
C GLY A 179 -3.20 8.59 15.26
N ALA A 180 -2.49 8.24 14.18
CA ALA A 180 -3.05 7.54 13.03
C ALA A 180 -3.47 6.10 13.37
N LYS A 181 -4.33 5.54 12.52
CA LYS A 181 -4.67 4.12 12.61
C LYS A 181 -3.52 3.26 12.06
N TYR A 182 -3.19 2.18 12.76
CA TYR A 182 -2.25 1.18 12.29
C TYR A 182 -2.95 -0.01 11.64
N ILE A 183 -2.43 -0.48 10.50
CA ILE A 183 -2.93 -1.67 9.79
C ILE A 183 -1.78 -2.53 9.26
N TRP A 184 -1.59 -3.70 9.87
CA TRP A 184 -0.72 -4.74 9.30
C TRP A 184 -1.34 -5.36 8.04
N LYS A 185 -0.64 -5.28 6.91
CA LYS A 185 -1.13 -5.72 5.61
C LYS A 185 -0.07 -6.49 4.81
N PRO A 186 0.09 -7.80 5.07
CA PRO A 186 1.16 -8.60 4.49
C PRO A 186 1.09 -8.61 2.96
N ALA A 187 2.26 -8.56 2.32
CA ALA A 187 2.40 -8.64 0.86
C ALA A 187 2.63 -10.09 0.41
N LYS A 188 3.36 -10.89 1.20
CA LYS A 188 3.67 -12.28 0.84
C LYS A 188 2.41 -13.15 0.93
N PHE A 189 2.10 -13.88 -0.15
CA PHE A 189 0.91 -14.73 -0.25
C PHE A 189 0.71 -15.67 0.96
N VAL A 190 1.80 -16.31 1.42
CA VAL A 190 1.78 -17.17 2.61
C VAL A 190 1.27 -16.42 3.85
N ASN A 191 1.71 -15.18 4.05
CA ASN A 191 1.33 -14.36 5.18
C ASN A 191 -0.08 -13.78 5.02
N VAL A 192 -0.51 -13.51 3.78
CA VAL A 192 -1.90 -13.16 3.47
C VAL A 192 -2.83 -14.31 3.88
N CYS A 193 -2.53 -15.54 3.48
CA CYS A 193 -3.31 -16.72 3.87
C CYS A 193 -3.33 -16.92 5.39
N LYS A 194 -2.17 -16.83 6.06
CA LYS A 194 -2.10 -16.93 7.53
C LYS A 194 -2.97 -15.87 8.22
N ASN A 195 -2.93 -14.62 7.75
CA ASN A 195 -3.73 -13.54 8.30
C ASN A 195 -5.23 -13.74 8.05
N ALA A 196 -5.62 -14.24 6.87
CA ALA A 196 -7.02 -14.56 6.56
C ALA A 196 -7.56 -15.66 7.49
N VAL A 197 -6.80 -16.73 7.70
CA VAL A 197 -7.15 -17.82 8.62
C VAL A 197 -7.27 -17.30 10.05
N LEU A 198 -6.33 -16.46 10.49
CA LEU A 198 -6.38 -15.86 11.83
C LEU A 198 -7.65 -15.01 12.02
N LYS A 199 -7.98 -14.15 11.06
CA LYS A 199 -9.21 -13.33 11.10
C LYS A 199 -10.48 -14.19 11.10
N ALA A 200 -10.50 -15.27 10.33
CA ALA A 200 -11.62 -16.20 10.32
C ALA A 200 -11.80 -16.90 11.69
N LYS A 201 -10.69 -17.34 12.30
CA LYS A 201 -10.73 -17.93 13.66
C LYS A 201 -11.26 -16.94 14.69
N ILE A 202 -10.74 -15.71 14.70
CA ILE A 202 -11.19 -14.66 15.65
C ILE A 202 -12.69 -14.39 15.49
N ARG A 203 -13.19 -14.28 14.24
CA ARG A 203 -14.63 -14.08 13.98
C ARG A 203 -15.47 -15.26 14.46
N ALA A 204 -15.03 -16.49 14.21
CA ALA A 204 -15.74 -17.68 14.68
C ALA A 204 -15.81 -17.72 16.22
N THR A 205 -14.71 -17.38 16.90
CA THR A 205 -14.69 -17.30 18.37
C THR A 205 -15.59 -16.17 18.88
N GLN A 206 -15.60 -15.00 18.24
CA GLN A 206 -16.52 -13.91 18.60
C GLN A 206 -17.99 -14.29 18.42
N MET A 207 -18.33 -14.99 17.34
CA MET A 207 -19.69 -15.51 17.12
C MET A 207 -20.08 -16.56 18.16
N GLN A 208 -19.15 -17.43 18.58
CA GLN A 208 -19.38 -18.39 19.66
C GLN A 208 -19.60 -17.69 21.00
N MET A 209 -18.77 -16.71 21.35
CA MET A 209 -18.94 -15.93 22.58
C MET A 209 -20.26 -15.16 22.60
N ALA A 210 -20.68 -14.58 21.47
CA ALA A 210 -21.96 -13.89 21.35
C ALA A 210 -23.15 -14.85 21.48
N ALA A 211 -23.08 -16.03 20.85
CA ALA A 211 -24.12 -17.06 20.95
C ALA A 211 -24.24 -17.65 22.37
N ASP A 212 -23.12 -17.81 23.08
CA ASP A 212 -23.10 -18.27 24.48
C ASP A 212 -23.59 -17.21 25.47
N GLN A 213 -23.51 -15.91 25.13
CA GLN A 213 -24.09 -14.82 25.91
C GLN A 213 -25.61 -14.74 25.74
N ASP A 214 -26.12 -14.81 24.50
CA ASP A 214 -27.57 -14.83 24.23
C ASP A 214 -28.26 -16.01 24.94
N ASN A 215 -27.66 -17.21 24.88
CA ASN A 215 -28.21 -18.42 25.49
C ASN A 215 -28.14 -18.42 27.04
N LYS A 216 -27.38 -17.49 27.64
CA LYS A 216 -27.36 -17.26 29.09
C LYS A 216 -28.36 -16.19 29.54
N GLU A 217 -28.74 -15.27 28.67
CA GLU A 217 -29.76 -14.24 28.95
C GLU A 217 -31.19 -14.77 28.73
N GLU A 218 -31.38 -15.82 27.94
CA GLU A 218 -32.68 -16.50 27.73
C GLU A 218 -33.04 -17.55 28.81
N LYS A 219 -32.19 -17.81 29.81
CA LYS A 219 -32.44 -18.75 30.92
C LYS A 219 -32.64 -18.06 32.26
#